data_AF-A0AAV9MEG0-F1
#
_entry.id   AF-A0AAV9MEG0-F1
#
_cell.length_a   1.000
_cell.length_b   1.000
_cell.length_c   1.000
_cell.angle_alpha   90.00
_cell.angle_beta   90.00
_cell.angle_gamma   90.00
#
_symmetry.space_group_name_H-M   'P 1'
#
loop_
_entity.id
_entity.type
_entity.pdbx_description
1 polymer ?
#
loop_
_entity_poly.entity_id
_entity_poly.type
_entity_poly.pdbx_seq_one_letter_code
_entity_poly.pdbx_strand_id
1 'polypeptide(L)'
;MFKFLFLLAILILSSDAAVQDFCVADLKAPESPSGYSCKSVTNVTVDDFVFSGLSAAGNTASIIKAAVTPAFAAQFPGVNGLGLSAARLDLAAGGVIPFHTHPGASEILLVVQGSITAGFVSSANSVYLKTLKKGDLMVFPQGLLHFQVSDAGYTSVGYVFFSSSNPGLQITDFALFANDLPTKLVGATTFLDEATIKKLKGVLGGTN
;
A
#
# COMPACT_ATOMS: atom_id res chain seq x y z
N MET A 1 45.24 -34.46 -13.57
CA MET A 1 43.85 -34.34 -14.04
C MET A 1 43.22 -33.12 -13.39
N PHE A 2 42.86 -32.16 -14.24
CA PHE A 2 42.06 -30.95 -14.05
C PHE A 2 42.09 -30.20 -12.70
N LYS A 3 42.91 -29.13 -12.69
CA LYS A 3 42.75 -27.96 -11.84
C LYS A 3 41.40 -27.32 -12.15
N PHE A 4 40.42 -27.43 -11.26
CA PHE A 4 39.19 -26.65 -11.35
C PHE A 4 39.50 -25.20 -10.92
N LEU A 5 39.66 -24.35 -11.93
CA LEU A 5 39.74 -22.91 -11.80
C LEU A 5 38.41 -22.43 -11.20
N PHE A 6 38.46 -21.96 -9.96
CA PHE A 6 37.33 -21.35 -9.26
C PHE A 6 36.97 -20.06 -10.01
N LEU A 7 35.98 -20.14 -10.92
CA LEU A 7 35.41 -18.97 -11.56
C LEU A 7 34.63 -18.22 -10.49
N LEU A 8 35.30 -17.27 -9.83
CA LEU A 8 34.67 -16.28 -8.96
C LEU A 8 33.72 -15.47 -9.84
N ALA A 9 32.46 -15.88 -9.90
CA ALA A 9 31.38 -15.04 -10.40
C ALA A 9 31.32 -13.84 -9.45
N ILE A 10 31.92 -12.73 -9.87
CA ILE A 10 31.70 -11.43 -9.26
C ILE A 10 30.22 -11.12 -9.53
N LEU A 11 29.36 -11.53 -8.60
CA LEU A 11 28.07 -10.88 -8.43
C LEU A 11 28.41 -9.44 -8.06
N ILE A 12 28.52 -8.59 -9.07
CA ILE A 12 28.38 -7.15 -8.86
C ILE A 12 26.95 -7.01 -8.39
N LEU A 13 26.75 -7.08 -7.07
CA LEU A 13 25.63 -6.44 -6.43
C LEU A 13 25.82 -4.95 -6.74
N SER A 14 25.39 -4.51 -7.91
CA SER A 14 25.00 -3.12 -8.08
C SER A 14 23.76 -2.97 -7.23
N SER A 15 23.95 -2.86 -5.91
CA SER A 15 23.18 -1.87 -5.19
C SER A 15 23.43 -0.60 -5.98
N ASP A 16 22.45 -0.20 -6.79
CA ASP A 16 22.36 1.15 -7.33
C ASP A 16 22.27 2.08 -6.11
N ALA A 17 23.39 2.23 -5.42
CA ALA A 17 23.63 3.30 -4.50
C ALA A 17 23.65 4.52 -5.42
N ALA A 18 22.49 5.14 -5.60
CA ALA A 18 22.39 6.41 -6.25
C ALA A 18 23.46 7.30 -5.62
N VAL A 19 24.48 7.67 -6.39
CA VAL A 19 25.58 8.55 -5.97
C VAL A 19 25.07 9.99 -5.76
N GLN A 20 23.75 10.18 -5.69
CA GLN A 20 23.06 11.44 -5.49
C GLN A 20 22.20 11.39 -4.23
N ASP A 21 22.27 12.45 -3.44
CA ASP A 21 21.57 12.59 -2.17
C ASP A 21 20.04 12.45 -2.31
N PHE A 22 19.48 12.86 -3.45
CA PHE A 22 18.03 12.83 -3.72
C PHE A 22 17.72 12.76 -5.22
N CYS A 23 16.50 12.34 -5.54
CA CYS A 23 15.92 12.37 -6.88
C CYS A 23 14.44 12.80 -6.79
N VAL A 24 14.18 14.10 -6.66
CA VAL A 24 12.80 14.63 -6.64
C VAL A 24 12.11 14.23 -7.94
N ALA A 25 10.95 13.56 -7.87
CA ALA A 25 10.23 13.10 -9.06
C ALA A 25 9.86 14.26 -10.00
N ASP A 26 10.16 14.10 -11.29
CA ASP A 26 9.60 14.92 -12.35
C ASP A 26 8.23 14.37 -12.75
N LEU A 27 7.18 14.91 -12.12
CA LEU A 27 5.80 14.53 -12.40
C LEU A 27 5.30 14.93 -13.81
N LYS A 28 6.08 15.70 -14.58
CA LYS A 28 5.74 16.03 -15.97
C LYS A 28 6.18 14.94 -16.95
N ALA A 29 7.13 14.11 -16.55
CA ALA A 29 7.59 12.97 -17.33
C ALA A 29 6.71 11.74 -17.05
N PRO A 30 6.63 10.78 -17.99
CA PRO A 30 5.96 9.52 -17.74
C PRO A 30 6.60 8.73 -16.60
N GLU A 31 5.78 8.11 -15.75
CA GLU A 31 6.25 7.11 -14.79
C GLU A 31 6.70 5.84 -15.54
N SER A 32 7.77 5.20 -15.04
CA SER A 32 8.26 3.92 -15.52
C SER A 32 8.07 2.83 -14.45
N PRO A 33 8.26 1.54 -14.77
CA PRO A 33 8.29 0.49 -13.75
C PRO A 33 9.35 0.70 -12.65
N SER A 34 10.36 1.53 -12.90
CA SER A 34 11.40 1.93 -11.94
C SER A 34 11.06 3.21 -11.17
N GLY A 35 9.86 3.78 -11.36
CA GLY A 35 9.43 5.06 -10.77
C GLY A 35 9.60 6.24 -11.72
N TYR A 36 9.73 7.44 -11.15
CA TYR A 36 9.83 8.70 -11.89
C TYR A 36 11.28 9.08 -12.19
N SER A 37 11.51 9.72 -13.33
CA SER A 37 12.77 10.45 -13.60
C SER A 37 12.93 11.62 -12.63
N CYS A 38 14.17 12.08 -12.42
CA CYS A 38 14.46 13.19 -11.51
C CYS A 38 14.25 14.57 -12.16
N LYS A 39 13.71 15.51 -11.41
CA LYS A 39 13.72 16.95 -11.71
C LYS A 39 15.18 17.45 -11.76
N SER A 40 15.46 18.45 -12.61
CA SER A 40 16.76 19.14 -12.57
C SER A 40 17.00 19.75 -11.18
N VAL A 41 18.20 19.54 -10.63
CA VAL A 41 18.62 20.07 -9.31
C VAL A 41 18.46 21.59 -9.23
N THR A 42 18.64 22.32 -10.33
CA THR A 42 18.44 23.78 -10.39
C THR A 42 17.00 24.22 -10.14
N ASN A 43 16.03 23.31 -10.29
CA ASN A 43 14.61 23.56 -10.08
C ASN A 43 14.11 22.97 -8.77
N VAL A 44 14.99 22.32 -7.99
CA VAL A 44 14.65 21.75 -6.68
C VAL A 44 14.70 22.84 -5.62
N THR A 45 13.72 22.83 -4.73
CA THR A 45 13.57 23.76 -3.62
C THR A 45 13.24 23.01 -2.33
N VAL A 46 13.30 23.68 -1.18
CA VAL A 46 12.93 23.07 0.11
C VAL A 46 11.49 22.55 0.12
N ASP A 47 10.59 23.18 -0.64
CA ASP A 47 9.19 22.79 -0.72
C ASP A 47 9.00 21.42 -1.38
N ASP A 48 9.95 20.96 -2.21
CA ASP A 48 9.91 19.61 -2.78
C ASP A 48 10.14 18.51 -1.72
N PHE A 49 10.65 18.87 -0.53
CA PHE A 49 10.94 17.96 0.59
C PHE A 49 9.94 18.04 1.75
N VAL A 50 8.86 18.82 1.60
CA VAL A 50 7.84 19.00 2.64
C VAL A 50 6.47 18.64 2.08
N PHE A 51 5.73 17.79 2.79
CA PHE A 51 4.35 17.45 2.43
C PHE A 51 3.39 17.75 3.57
N SER A 52 2.53 18.75 3.36
CA SER A 52 1.51 19.15 4.35
C SER A 52 0.15 18.49 4.15
N GLY A 53 0.00 17.67 3.10
CA GLY A 53 -1.29 17.08 2.70
C GLY A 53 -1.92 16.14 3.73
N LEU A 54 -1.11 15.57 4.64
CA LEU A 54 -1.63 14.67 5.68
C LEU A 54 -2.24 15.39 6.91
N SER A 55 -2.24 16.72 6.92
CA SER A 55 -2.84 17.52 8.00
C SER A 55 -4.38 17.50 7.97
N ALA A 56 -4.97 17.38 6.79
CA ALA A 56 -6.42 17.36 6.59
C ALA A 56 -7.00 15.94 6.70
N ALA A 57 -8.21 15.84 7.24
CA ALA A 57 -8.96 14.59 7.24
C ALA A 57 -9.52 14.30 5.85
N GLY A 58 -9.46 13.04 5.43
CA GLY A 58 -10.13 12.56 4.22
C GLY A 58 -11.65 12.45 4.36
N ASN A 59 -12.36 12.45 3.23
CA ASN A 59 -13.81 12.28 3.21
C ASN A 59 -14.19 10.80 3.40
N THR A 60 -14.82 10.48 4.53
CA THR A 60 -15.26 9.12 4.89
C THR A 60 -16.70 8.81 4.46
N ALA A 61 -17.35 9.65 3.65
CA ALA A 61 -18.69 9.40 3.13
C ALA A 61 -18.68 8.40 1.95
N SER A 62 -18.34 7.15 2.23
CA SER A 62 -18.28 6.05 1.27
C SER A 62 -18.81 4.74 1.87
N ILE A 63 -18.99 3.71 1.04
CA ILE A 63 -19.46 2.38 1.49
C ILE A 63 -18.52 1.75 2.54
N ILE A 64 -17.22 2.04 2.44
CA ILE A 64 -16.21 1.55 3.38
C ILE A 64 -16.05 2.47 4.60
N LYS A 65 -16.70 3.65 4.59
CA LYS A 65 -16.65 4.66 5.64
C LYS A 65 -15.23 5.07 6.08
N ALA A 66 -14.31 5.08 5.12
CA ALA A 66 -12.91 5.38 5.35
C ALA A 66 -12.33 6.17 4.18
N ALA A 67 -11.22 6.85 4.44
CA ALA A 67 -10.42 7.57 3.47
C ALA A 67 -8.93 7.31 3.72
N VAL A 68 -8.17 7.20 2.63
CA VAL A 68 -6.70 7.11 2.64
C VAL A 68 -6.15 8.29 1.87
N THR A 69 -5.30 9.09 2.51
CA THR A 69 -4.60 10.21 1.87
C THR A 69 -3.14 9.83 1.69
N PRO A 70 -2.70 9.51 0.46
CA PRO A 70 -1.33 9.08 0.19
C PRO A 70 -0.35 10.25 0.15
N ALA A 71 0.87 9.96 0.60
CA ALA A 71 2.08 10.77 0.42
C ALA A 71 3.15 9.91 -0.28
N PHE A 72 2.78 9.33 -1.42
CA PHE A 72 3.67 8.53 -2.29
C PHE A 72 4.41 9.47 -3.26
N ALA A 73 5.33 8.95 -4.07
CA ALA A 73 6.10 9.76 -5.03
C ALA A 73 5.22 10.65 -5.93
N ALA A 74 4.01 10.20 -6.28
CA ALA A 74 3.06 10.96 -7.09
C ALA A 74 2.43 12.18 -6.37
N GLN A 75 2.33 12.17 -5.03
CA GLN A 75 1.81 13.27 -4.21
C GLN A 75 2.91 14.05 -3.49
N PHE A 76 3.99 13.36 -3.14
CA PHE A 76 5.17 13.87 -2.45
C PHE A 76 6.44 13.50 -3.24
N PRO A 77 6.78 14.28 -4.30
CA PRO A 77 7.90 13.98 -5.19
C PRO A 77 9.26 13.78 -4.51
N GLY A 78 9.47 14.41 -3.35
CA GLY A 78 10.70 14.29 -2.58
C GLY A 78 11.03 12.88 -2.08
N VAL A 79 10.06 11.96 -2.01
CA VAL A 79 10.32 10.58 -1.58
C VAL A 79 10.79 9.66 -2.70
N ASN A 80 10.80 10.13 -3.95
CA ASN A 80 11.16 9.31 -5.10
C ASN A 80 12.61 8.78 -4.98
N GLY A 81 12.75 7.46 -5.15
CA GLY A 81 14.03 6.76 -5.00
C GLY A 81 14.52 6.55 -3.56
N LEU A 82 13.85 7.10 -2.53
CA LEU A 82 14.31 7.01 -1.13
C LEU A 82 13.84 5.75 -0.39
N GLY A 83 13.00 4.92 -1.02
CA GLY A 83 12.51 3.69 -0.40
C GLY A 83 11.59 3.91 0.80
N LEU A 84 10.93 5.06 0.89
CA LEU A 84 9.97 5.36 1.95
C LEU A 84 8.80 6.17 1.43
N SER A 85 7.64 6.05 2.08
CA SER A 85 6.49 6.94 1.90
C SER A 85 5.55 6.85 3.09
N ALA A 86 4.47 7.63 3.08
CA ALA A 86 3.47 7.59 4.12
C ALA A 86 2.05 7.71 3.56
N ALA A 87 1.05 7.44 4.40
CA ALA A 87 -0.32 7.85 4.17
C ALA A 87 -1.03 8.12 5.49
N ARG A 88 -2.13 8.87 5.43
CA ARG A 88 -3.07 9.05 6.54
C ARG A 88 -4.32 8.21 6.30
N LEU A 89 -4.82 7.60 7.38
CA LEU A 89 -6.06 6.86 7.42
C LEU A 89 -7.05 7.64 8.28
N ASP A 90 -8.21 7.96 7.72
CA ASP A 90 -9.38 8.44 8.47
C ASP A 90 -10.48 7.40 8.36
N LEU A 91 -10.92 6.85 9.48
CA LEU A 91 -11.98 5.84 9.54
C LEU A 91 -13.12 6.38 10.40
N ALA A 92 -14.32 6.51 9.85
CA ALA A 92 -15.50 6.79 10.65
C ALA A 92 -15.87 5.57 11.51
N ALA A 93 -16.89 5.71 12.35
CA ALA A 93 -17.43 4.61 13.15
C ALA A 93 -17.77 3.38 12.30
N GLY A 94 -17.09 2.26 12.57
CA GLY A 94 -17.21 1.02 11.79
C GLY A 94 -16.61 1.08 10.39
N GLY A 95 -15.79 2.08 10.09
CA GLY A 95 -15.09 2.20 8.81
C GLY A 95 -13.99 1.15 8.66
N VAL A 96 -13.73 0.78 7.41
CA VAL A 96 -12.88 -0.35 7.05
C VAL A 96 -11.94 0.04 5.92
N ILE A 97 -10.67 -0.31 6.09
CA ILE A 97 -9.77 -0.56 4.97
C ILE A 97 -9.82 -2.08 4.75
N PRO A 98 -10.44 -2.53 3.64
CA PRO A 98 -10.74 -3.96 3.43
C PRO A 98 -9.45 -4.77 3.28
N PHE A 99 -9.57 -6.09 3.20
CA PHE A 99 -8.42 -6.94 2.92
C PHE A 99 -7.69 -6.46 1.67
N HIS A 100 -6.39 -6.18 1.84
CA HIS A 100 -5.53 -5.69 0.78
C HIS A 100 -4.08 -6.08 1.03
N THR A 101 -3.24 -5.85 0.02
CA THR A 101 -1.79 -6.05 0.08
C THR A 101 -1.04 -4.92 -0.63
N HIS A 102 0.21 -4.75 -0.22
CA HIS A 102 1.21 -3.88 -0.83
C HIS A 102 2.30 -4.75 -1.46
N PRO A 103 2.31 -4.93 -2.79
CA PRO A 103 3.33 -5.73 -3.46
C PRO A 103 4.75 -5.16 -3.30
N GLY A 104 4.86 -3.84 -3.18
CA GLY A 104 6.13 -3.12 -3.19
C GLY A 104 6.68 -2.73 -1.82
N ALA A 105 5.98 -2.96 -0.71
CA ALA A 105 6.43 -2.48 0.60
C ALA A 105 5.89 -3.26 1.78
N SER A 106 6.65 -3.27 2.88
CA SER A 106 6.09 -3.47 4.22
C SER A 106 5.45 -2.18 4.70
N GLU A 107 4.46 -2.29 5.57
CA GLU A 107 3.74 -1.16 6.18
C GLU A 107 3.92 -1.17 7.70
N ILE A 108 4.01 0.01 8.31
CA ILE A 108 3.84 0.21 9.76
C ILE A 108 2.70 1.20 9.99
N LEU A 109 1.67 0.78 10.73
CA LEU A 109 0.58 1.63 11.20
C LEU A 109 0.89 2.18 12.59
N LEU A 110 0.69 3.49 12.76
CA LEU A 110 0.61 4.20 14.04
C LEU A 110 -0.81 4.74 14.25
N VAL A 111 -1.46 4.35 15.34
CA VAL A 111 -2.77 4.91 15.71
C VAL A 111 -2.56 6.21 16.49
N VAL A 112 -3.21 7.30 16.06
CA VAL A 112 -3.09 8.62 16.72
C VAL A 112 -4.39 9.10 17.38
N GLN A 113 -5.53 8.53 16.97
CA GLN A 113 -6.85 8.81 17.53
C GLN A 113 -7.72 7.56 17.45
N GLY A 114 -8.56 7.35 18.46
CA GLY A 114 -9.53 6.27 18.47
C GLY A 114 -8.88 4.90 18.71
N SER A 115 -9.44 3.89 18.05
CA SER A 115 -9.10 2.48 18.22
C SER A 115 -9.32 1.75 16.90
N ILE A 116 -8.30 1.00 16.46
CA ILE A 116 -8.31 0.29 15.18
C ILE A 116 -8.04 -1.18 15.44
N THR A 117 -8.99 -2.05 15.13
CA THR A 117 -8.76 -3.48 15.00
C THR A 117 -8.06 -3.75 13.67
N ALA A 118 -6.80 -4.17 13.73
CA ALA A 118 -6.00 -4.49 12.56
C ALA A 118 -5.42 -5.89 12.64
N GLY A 119 -5.19 -6.50 11.48
CA GLY A 119 -4.61 -7.83 11.42
C GLY A 119 -4.10 -8.20 10.04
N PHE A 120 -3.21 -9.19 9.99
CA PHE A 120 -2.73 -9.80 8.76
C PHE A 120 -2.80 -11.33 8.82
N VAL A 121 -2.78 -11.94 7.65
CA VAL A 121 -2.74 -13.40 7.47
C VAL A 121 -1.35 -13.77 6.92
N SER A 122 -0.65 -14.67 7.61
CA SER A 122 0.65 -15.17 7.15
C SER A 122 0.52 -16.09 5.93
N SER A 123 1.63 -16.37 5.25
CA SER A 123 1.69 -17.38 4.18
C SER A 123 1.35 -18.80 4.64
N ALA A 124 1.39 -19.07 5.95
CA ALA A 124 0.92 -20.31 6.56
C ALA A 124 -0.56 -20.24 7.02
N ASN A 125 -1.30 -19.20 6.61
CA ASN A 125 -2.68 -18.92 6.98
C ASN A 125 -2.92 -18.69 8.49
N SER A 126 -1.89 -18.34 9.25
CA SER A 126 -2.07 -17.91 10.64
C SER A 126 -2.55 -16.47 10.69
N VAL A 127 -3.57 -16.20 11.50
CA VAL A 127 -4.14 -14.87 11.69
C VAL A 127 -3.48 -14.18 12.88
N TYR A 128 -2.96 -12.98 12.66
CA TYR A 128 -2.41 -12.12 13.70
C TYR A 128 -3.26 -10.85 13.77
N LEU A 129 -3.98 -10.67 14.89
CA LEU A 129 -5.02 -9.65 15.04
C LEU A 129 -4.90 -8.96 16.40
N LYS A 130 -5.06 -7.63 16.43
CA LYS A 130 -5.15 -6.86 17.66
C LYS A 130 -6.01 -5.61 17.48
N THR A 131 -6.74 -5.24 18.53
CA THR A 131 -7.29 -3.88 18.68
C THR A 131 -6.20 -2.96 19.22
N LEU A 132 -5.74 -2.05 18.37
CA LEU A 132 -4.70 -1.06 18.62
C LEU A 132 -5.33 0.24 19.14
N LYS A 133 -4.70 0.84 20.15
CA LYS A 133 -5.10 2.12 20.74
C LYS A 133 -4.14 3.22 20.33
N LYS A 134 -4.50 4.48 20.59
CA LYS A 134 -3.60 5.63 20.40
C LYS A 134 -2.20 5.35 20.97
N GLY A 135 -1.18 5.50 20.13
CA GLY A 135 0.23 5.27 20.44
C GLY A 135 0.74 3.88 20.06
N ASP A 136 -0.14 2.92 19.78
CA ASP A 136 0.27 1.58 19.37
C ASP A 136 0.75 1.57 17.91
N LEU A 137 1.75 0.72 17.67
CA LEU A 137 2.27 0.40 16.34
C LEU A 137 1.92 -1.04 15.96
N MET A 138 1.64 -1.28 14.68
CA MET A 138 1.57 -2.62 14.10
C MET A 138 2.28 -2.66 12.76
N VAL A 139 3.06 -3.72 12.53
CA VAL A 139 3.76 -3.96 11.27
C VAL A 139 2.98 -4.96 10.41
N PHE A 140 2.93 -4.70 9.11
CA PHE A 140 2.40 -5.60 8.10
C PHE A 140 3.53 -5.95 7.12
N PRO A 141 3.97 -7.21 7.09
CA PRO A 141 5.03 -7.64 6.17
C PRO A 141 4.62 -7.49 4.70
N GLN A 142 5.59 -7.13 3.85
CA GLN A 142 5.38 -6.94 2.41
C GLN A 142 4.62 -8.11 1.77
N GLY A 143 3.63 -7.77 0.95
CA GLY A 143 2.86 -8.75 0.18
C GLY A 143 1.79 -9.51 0.99
N LEU A 144 1.73 -9.41 2.32
CA LEU A 144 0.72 -10.12 3.10
C LEU A 144 -0.63 -9.39 3.12
N LEU A 145 -1.70 -10.19 3.03
CA LEU A 145 -3.07 -9.69 3.16
C LEU A 145 -3.32 -9.20 4.59
N HIS A 146 -3.80 -7.97 4.70
CA HIS A 146 -4.11 -7.32 5.97
C HIS A 146 -5.27 -6.34 5.84
N PHE A 147 -5.77 -5.85 6.97
CA PHE A 147 -6.93 -4.98 7.04
C PHE A 147 -6.89 -4.08 8.28
N GLN A 148 -7.71 -3.04 8.28
CA GLN A 148 -7.93 -2.14 9.43
C GLN A 148 -9.43 -1.84 9.56
N VAL A 149 -9.98 -1.92 10.76
CA VAL A 149 -11.39 -1.61 11.06
C VAL A 149 -11.46 -0.71 12.29
N SER A 150 -12.20 0.40 12.19
CA SER A 150 -12.49 1.25 13.34
C SER A 150 -13.62 0.67 14.17
N ASP A 151 -13.53 0.80 15.50
CA ASP A 151 -14.61 0.43 16.39
C ASP A 151 -15.92 1.18 16.04
N ALA A 152 -17.06 0.50 16.18
CA ALA A 152 -18.38 0.99 15.74
C ALA A 152 -18.90 2.26 16.45
N GLY A 153 -18.22 2.72 17.51
CA GLY A 153 -18.60 3.90 18.29
C GLY A 153 -17.72 5.12 18.07
N TYR A 154 -16.58 5.00 17.37
CA TYR A 154 -15.56 6.06 17.33
C TYR A 154 -14.98 6.26 15.95
N THR A 155 -14.69 7.51 15.63
CA THR A 155 -13.80 7.86 14.52
C THR A 155 -12.36 7.59 14.95
N SER A 156 -11.59 6.93 14.10
CA SER A 156 -10.19 6.62 14.33
C SER A 156 -9.31 7.24 13.25
N VAL A 157 -8.11 7.64 13.64
CA VAL A 157 -7.10 8.20 12.73
C VAL A 157 -5.79 7.46 12.94
N GLY A 158 -5.18 7.04 11.85
CA GLY A 158 -3.88 6.40 11.82
C GLY A 158 -2.97 7.03 10.77
N TYR A 159 -1.67 6.84 10.95
CA TYR A 159 -0.66 7.12 9.94
C TYR A 159 0.05 5.83 9.61
N VAL A 160 0.28 5.58 8.33
CA VAL A 160 1.03 4.43 7.86
C VAL A 160 2.29 4.87 7.16
N PHE A 161 3.34 4.07 7.30
CA PHE A 161 4.66 4.31 6.71
C PHE A 161 5.08 3.08 5.94
N PHE A 162 5.62 3.28 4.76
CA PHE A 162 5.96 2.20 3.84
C PHE A 162 7.44 2.14 3.58
N SER A 163 7.98 0.94 3.37
CA SER A 163 9.36 0.72 2.91
C SER A 163 9.53 0.87 1.39
N SER A 164 8.75 1.76 0.76
CA SER A 164 8.84 2.10 -0.67
C SER A 164 8.24 3.48 -0.89
N SER A 165 8.75 4.20 -1.90
CA SER A 165 8.17 5.46 -2.37
C SER A 165 6.84 5.29 -3.10
N ASN A 166 6.56 4.07 -3.57
CA ASN A 166 5.30 3.66 -4.19
C ASN A 166 5.00 2.20 -3.77
N PRO A 167 4.23 1.98 -2.69
CA PRO A 167 4.01 0.64 -2.15
C PRO A 167 3.12 -0.26 -3.04
N GLY A 168 2.38 0.36 -3.99
CA GLY A 168 1.28 -0.29 -4.69
C GLY A 168 0.11 -0.59 -3.76
N LEU A 169 -1.06 -0.93 -4.29
CA LEU A 169 -2.23 -1.34 -3.50
C LEU A 169 -3.06 -2.32 -4.33
N GLN A 170 -3.38 -3.46 -3.74
CA GLN A 170 -4.34 -4.39 -4.32
C GLN A 170 -5.36 -4.79 -3.25
N ILE A 171 -6.60 -4.34 -3.42
CA ILE A 171 -7.73 -4.76 -2.59
C ILE A 171 -8.21 -6.13 -3.09
N THR A 172 -8.30 -7.11 -2.20
CA THR A 172 -8.64 -8.50 -2.55
C THR A 172 -9.99 -8.59 -3.24
N ASP A 173 -11.01 -7.91 -2.70
CA ASP A 173 -12.35 -7.93 -3.28
C ASP A 173 -12.38 -7.30 -4.67
N PHE A 174 -11.55 -6.29 -4.94
CA PHE A 174 -11.48 -5.67 -6.27
C PHE A 174 -10.75 -6.57 -7.26
N ALA A 175 -9.70 -7.28 -6.81
CA ALA A 175 -9.00 -8.26 -7.62
C ALA A 175 -9.88 -9.46 -8.01
N LEU A 176 -10.87 -9.81 -7.19
CA LEU A 176 -11.80 -10.91 -7.48
C LEU A 176 -13.07 -10.46 -8.21
N PHE A 177 -13.61 -9.28 -7.89
CA PHE A 177 -14.98 -8.92 -8.25
C PHE A 177 -15.16 -7.53 -8.89
N ALA A 178 -14.15 -6.65 -8.90
CA ALA A 178 -14.26 -5.31 -9.51
C ALA A 178 -13.48 -5.20 -10.84
N ASN A 179 -13.58 -6.24 -11.65
CA ASN A 179 -12.91 -6.36 -12.95
C ASN A 179 -13.67 -7.33 -13.87
N ASP A 180 -13.06 -7.74 -14.98
CA ASP A 180 -13.65 -8.58 -16.02
C ASP A 180 -13.27 -10.07 -15.94
N LEU A 181 -12.59 -10.52 -14.87
CA LEU A 181 -12.19 -11.91 -14.63
C LEU A 181 -13.42 -12.84 -14.70
N PRO A 182 -13.49 -13.82 -15.61
CA PRO A 182 -14.72 -14.58 -15.84
C PRO A 182 -15.31 -15.20 -14.56
N THR A 183 -16.63 -15.04 -14.34
CA THR A 183 -17.34 -15.57 -13.15
C THR A 183 -17.02 -17.05 -12.88
N LYS A 184 -16.91 -17.88 -13.92
CA LYS A 184 -16.54 -19.30 -13.77
C LYS A 184 -15.13 -19.51 -13.20
N LEU A 185 -14.16 -18.67 -13.57
CA LEU A 185 -12.80 -18.75 -13.03
C LEU A 185 -12.75 -18.26 -11.59
N VAL A 186 -13.51 -17.21 -11.25
CA VAL A 186 -13.68 -16.79 -9.86
C VAL A 186 -14.29 -17.92 -9.02
N GLY A 187 -15.32 -18.61 -9.53
CA GLY A 187 -15.91 -19.77 -8.86
C GLY A 187 -14.90 -20.92 -8.68
N ALA A 188 -14.06 -21.17 -9.67
CA ALA A 188 -13.02 -22.20 -9.59
C ALA A 188 -11.93 -21.91 -8.55
N THR A 189 -11.62 -20.64 -8.28
CA THR A 189 -10.56 -20.25 -7.32
C THR A 189 -11.07 -19.92 -5.93
N THR A 190 -12.33 -19.53 -5.79
CA THR A 190 -12.95 -19.11 -4.52
C THR A 190 -13.93 -20.14 -3.95
N PHE A 191 -14.37 -21.09 -4.77
CA PHE A 191 -15.43 -22.07 -4.46
C PHE A 191 -16.81 -21.45 -4.19
N LEU A 192 -17.00 -20.18 -4.54
CA LEU A 192 -18.31 -19.50 -4.48
C LEU A 192 -19.18 -19.90 -5.68
N ASP A 193 -20.50 -19.93 -5.48
CA ASP A 193 -21.45 -20.13 -6.56
C ASP A 193 -21.55 -18.89 -7.47
N GLU A 194 -21.95 -19.11 -8.74
CA GLU A 194 -22.01 -18.02 -9.74
C GLU A 194 -22.99 -16.90 -9.34
N ALA A 195 -24.06 -17.19 -8.61
CA ALA A 195 -25.05 -16.18 -8.24
C ALA A 195 -24.47 -15.23 -7.18
N THR A 196 -23.74 -15.77 -6.20
CA THR A 196 -22.98 -14.99 -5.22
C THR A 196 -21.93 -14.12 -5.90
N ILE A 197 -21.16 -14.68 -6.84
CA ILE A 197 -20.13 -13.94 -7.58
C ILE A 197 -20.74 -12.78 -8.38
N LYS A 198 -21.80 -13.04 -9.15
CA LYS A 198 -22.50 -12.00 -9.92
C LYS A 198 -23.05 -10.90 -9.03
N LYS A 199 -23.55 -11.25 -7.83
CA LYS A 199 -23.99 -10.27 -6.84
C LYS A 199 -22.84 -9.39 -6.36
N LEU A 200 -21.70 -9.98 -5.99
CA LEU A 200 -20.51 -9.23 -5.55
C LEU A 200 -19.96 -8.32 -6.67
N LYS A 201 -19.88 -8.83 -7.90
CA LYS A 201 -19.52 -8.02 -9.08
C LYS A 201 -20.47 -6.85 -9.30
N GLY A 202 -21.78 -7.09 -9.19
CA GLY A 202 -22.79 -6.04 -9.33
C GLY A 202 -22.66 -4.93 -8.27
N VAL A 203 -22.26 -5.27 -7.04
CA VAL A 203 -22.01 -4.29 -5.98
C VAL A 203 -20.73 -3.49 -6.23
N LEU A 204 -19.69 -4.12 -6.78
CA LEU A 204 -18.35 -3.55 -6.91
C LEU A 204 -18.04 -2.99 -8.30
N GLY A 205 -18.95 -3.13 -9.26
CA GLY A 205 -18.80 -2.63 -10.63
C GLY A 205 -18.02 -3.57 -11.58
N GLY A 206 -17.86 -4.84 -11.22
CA GLY A 206 -17.27 -5.84 -12.11
C GLY A 206 -18.21 -6.30 -13.22
N THR A 207 -17.64 -6.92 -14.24
CA THR A 207 -18.37 -7.45 -15.42
C THR A 207 -18.06 -8.93 -15.63
N ASN A 208 -18.80 -9.60 -16.52
CA ASN A 208 -18.75 -11.05 -16.78
C ASN A 208 -19.20 -11.93 -15.60
#